data_AF-A0A2R6M5D2-F1
#
_entry.id   AF-A0A2R6M5D2-F1
#
_cell.length_a   1.000
_cell.length_b   1.000
_cell.length_c   1.000
_cell.angle_alpha   90.00
_cell.angle_beta   90.00
_cell.angle_gamma   90.00
#
_symmetry.space_group_name_H-M   'P 1'
#
loop_
_entity.id
_entity.type
_entity.pdbx_description
1 polymer ?
#
loop_
_entity_poly.entity_id
_entity_poly.type
_entity_poly.pdbx_seq_one_letter_code
_entity_poly.pdbx_strand_id
1 'polypeptide(L)' 'MAEIRVPKGERPSYGKYVAYAVIGIFLVTPVDGTAARGVDSTVLGVVVLLIAGVLNVGVVFLMVQSLIEEWFDAAEIIEE' A
#
# COMPACT_ATOMS: atom_id res chain seq x y z
N MET A 1 -30.62 11.76 -11.80
CA MET A 1 -29.95 11.37 -10.53
C MET A 1 -28.50 11.78 -10.66
N ALA A 2 -27.82 12.24 -9.61
CA ALA A 2 -26.41 12.57 -9.74
C ALA A 2 -25.57 11.29 -9.94
N GLU A 3 -24.83 11.19 -11.04
CA GLU A 3 -23.91 10.08 -11.32
C GLU A 3 -22.47 10.51 -11.02
N ILE A 4 -21.75 9.72 -10.23
CA ILE A 4 -20.31 9.92 -10.01
C ILE A 4 -19.55 9.15 -11.08
N ARG A 5 -18.77 9.86 -11.90
CA ARG A 5 -17.99 9.26 -12.98
C ARG A 5 -16.52 9.66 -12.87
N VAL A 6 -15.63 8.72 -13.13
CA VAL A 6 -14.18 8.98 -13.23
C VAL A 6 -13.71 8.76 -14.67
N PRO A 7 -13.34 9.85 -15.40
CA PRO A 7 -12.81 9.78 -16.76
C PRO A 7 -11.60 8.86 -16.86
N LYS A 8 -11.52 8.03 -17.91
CA LYS A 8 -10.43 7.02 -18.04
C LYS A 8 -9.02 7.63 -18.08
N GLY A 9 -8.88 8.87 -18.57
CA GLY A 9 -7.60 9.57 -18.66
C GLY A 9 -7.13 10.18 -17.35
N GLU A 10 -8.01 10.30 -16.36
CA GLU A 10 -7.73 10.96 -15.06
C GLU A 10 -7.57 9.95 -13.92
N ARG A 11 -7.72 8.67 -14.22
CA ARG A 11 -7.50 7.59 -13.24
C ARG A 11 -6.03 7.51 -12.85
N PRO A 12 -5.73 7.00 -11.64
CA PRO A 12 -4.36 6.70 -11.26
C PRO A 12 -3.66 5.84 -12.31
N SER A 13 -2.41 6.22 -12.63
CA SER A 13 -1.65 5.53 -13.68
C SER A 13 -1.35 4.08 -13.30
N TYR A 14 -1.33 3.18 -14.30
CA TYR A 14 -0.88 1.80 -14.11
C TYR A 14 0.54 1.72 -13.53
N GLY A 15 1.41 2.68 -13.87
CA GLY A 15 2.76 2.78 -13.32
C GLY A 15 2.78 2.94 -11.80
N LYS A 16 1.85 3.72 -11.23
CA LYS A 16 1.71 3.92 -9.78
C LYS A 16 1.31 2.63 -9.08
N TYR A 17 0.38 1.86 -9.65
CA TYR A 17 0.02 0.53 -9.14
C TYR A 17 1.19 -0.45 -9.15
N VAL A 18 1.95 -0.49 -10.24
CA VAL A 18 3.15 -1.36 -10.35
C VAL A 18 4.20 -0.94 -9.32
N ALA A 19 4.47 0.36 -9.18
CA ALA A 19 5.40 0.87 -8.17
C ALA A 19 5.00 0.46 -6.75
N TYR A 20 3.71 0.58 -6.41
CA TYR A 20 3.21 0.19 -5.08
C TYR A 20 3.30 -1.32 -4.85
N ALA A 21 3.05 -2.14 -5.87
CA ALA A 21 3.25 -3.58 -5.80
C ALA A 21 4.72 -3.94 -5.54
N VAL A 22 5.65 -3.28 -6.25
CA VAL A 22 7.10 -3.47 -6.06
C VAL A 22 7.52 -3.08 -4.65
N ILE A 23 7.08 -1.91 -4.16
CA ILE A 23 7.35 -1.46 -2.78
C ILE A 23 6.82 -2.48 -1.77
N GLY A 24 5.59 -2.97 -1.95
CA GLY A 24 5.00 -3.99 -1.08
C GLY A 24 5.83 -5.28 -1.01
N ILE A 25 6.32 -5.77 -2.16
CA ILE A 25 7.18 -6.96 -2.20
C ILE A 25 8.49 -6.72 -1.45
N PHE A 26 9.14 -5.57 -1.66
CA PHE A 26 10.37 -5.19 -0.97
C PHE A 26 10.21 -5.02 0.54
N LEU A 27 9.01 -4.65 1.00
CA LEU A 27 8.68 -4.50 2.41
C LEU A 27 8.46 -5.84 3.12
N VAL A 28 7.88 -6.82 2.44
CA VAL A 28 7.60 -8.16 3.02
C VAL A 28 8.85 -9.05 3.01
N THR A 29 9.68 -8.96 1.95
CA THR A 29 10.85 -9.85 1.77
C THR A 29 11.83 -9.88 2.96
N PRO A 30 12.18 -8.76 3.62
CA PRO A 30 13.06 -8.76 4.79
C PRO A 30 12.43 -9.38 6.04
N VAL A 31 11.10 -9.27 6.18
CA VAL A 31 10.35 -9.89 7.29
C VAL A 31 10.43 -11.41 7.18
N ASP A 32 10.25 -11.95 5.98
CA ASP A 32 10.41 -13.38 5.73
C ASP A 32 11.87 -13.84 5.93
N GLY A 33 12.83 -13.04 5.48
CA GLY A 33 14.26 -13.31 5.66
C GLY A 33 14.71 -13.29 7.12
N THR A 34 14.14 -12.42 7.96
CA THR A 34 14.42 -12.37 9.41
C THR A 34 13.73 -13.49 10.17
N ALA A 35 12.51 -13.88 9.78
CA ALA A 35 11.84 -15.06 10.31
C ALA A 35 12.59 -16.36 9.97
N ALA A 36 13.09 -16.49 8.74
CA ALA A 36 13.80 -17.68 8.27
C ALA A 36 15.21 -17.85 8.87
N ARG A 37 15.85 -16.75 9.30
CA ARG A 37 17.22 -16.77 9.83
C ARG A 37 17.34 -17.10 11.32
N GLY A 38 16.23 -17.36 12.01
CA GLY A 38 16.24 -17.81 13.40
C GLY A 38 17.01 -16.86 14.31
N VAL A 39 16.39 -15.73 14.67
CA VAL A 39 17.01 -14.78 15.60
C VAL A 39 17.29 -15.50 16.92
N ASP A 40 18.57 -15.63 17.28
CA ASP A 40 19.06 -16.34 18.49
C ASP A 40 18.46 -15.82 19.81
N SER A 41 17.86 -14.62 19.79
CA SER A 41 17.04 -14.06 20.87
C SER A 41 15.56 -14.08 20.46
N THR A 42 14.80 -15.01 21.01
CA THR A 42 13.35 -15.16 20.73
C THR A 42 12.58 -13.86 20.94
N VAL A 43 12.95 -13.05 21.93
CA VAL A 43 12.25 -11.79 22.25
C VAL A 43 12.62 -10.69 21.26
N LEU A 44 13.91 -10.48 20.99
CA LEU A 44 14.34 -9.42 20.07
C LEU A 44 13.84 -9.69 18.64
N GLY A 45 13.86 -10.96 18.21
CA GLY A 45 13.33 -11.36 16.90
C GLY A 45 11.84 -11.07 16.76
N VAL A 46 11.04 -11.41 17.77
CA VAL A 46 9.59 -11.12 17.77
C VAL A 46 9.31 -9.62 17.74
N VAL A 47 10.04 -8.82 18.52
CA VAL A 47 9.88 -7.35 18.52
C VAL A 47 10.22 -6.76 17.15
N VAL A 48 11.32 -7.19 16.53
CA VAL A 48 11.72 -6.74 15.19
C VAL A 48 10.66 -7.12 14.14
N LEU A 49 10.16 -8.35 14.18
CA LEU A 49 9.11 -8.81 13.26
C LEU A 49 7.80 -8.01 13.45
N LEU A 50 7.40 -7.71 14.69
CA LEU A 50 6.22 -6.89 14.96
C LEU A 50 6.38 -5.46 14.46
N ILE A 51 7.53 -4.82 14.71
CA ILE A 51 7.81 -3.47 14.23
C ILE A 51 7.79 -3.45 12.69
N ALA A 52 8.46 -4.41 12.05
CA ALA A 52 8.48 -4.49 10.59
C ALA A 52 7.08 -4.74 10.02
N GLY A 53 6.27 -5.61 10.64
CA GLY A 53 4.88 -5.85 10.26
C GLY A 53 4.02 -4.59 10.36
N VAL A 54 4.12 -3.84 11.47
CA VAL A 54 3.38 -2.58 11.66
C VAL A 54 3.80 -1.54 10.63
N LEU A 55 5.09 -1.38 10.38
CA LEU A 55 5.59 -0.45 9.36
C LEU A 55 5.08 -0.83 7.97
N ASN A 56 5.10 -2.11 7.62
CA ASN A 56 4.58 -2.60 6.34
C ASN A 56 3.10 -2.27 6.15
N VAL A 57 2.27 -2.55 7.17
CA VAL A 57 0.85 -2.21 7.14
C VAL A 57 0.66 -0.69 7.00
N GLY A 58 1.43 0.11 7.73
CA GLY A 58 1.38 1.57 7.63
C GLY A 58 1.71 2.08 6.23
N VAL A 59 2.76 1.56 5.60
CA VAL A 59 3.12 1.96 4.23
C VAL A 59 2.05 1.53 3.22
N VAL A 60 1.52 0.30 3.33
CA VAL A 60 0.41 -0.15 2.48
C VAL A 60 -0.81 0.75 2.65
N PHE A 61 -1.15 1.13 3.88
CA PHE A 61 -2.25 2.01 4.16
C PHE A 61 -2.07 3.40 3.50
N LEU A 62 -0.90 4.01 3.62
CA LEU A 62 -0.59 5.29 2.97
C LEU A 62 -0.63 5.20 1.44
N MET A 63 -0.12 4.11 0.87
CA MET A 63 -0.19 3.88 -0.58
C MET A 63 -1.64 3.77 -1.05
N VAL A 64 -2.48 3.01 -0.34
CA VAL A 64 -3.90 2.88 -0.68
C VAL A 64 -4.63 4.21 -0.52
N GLN A 65 -4.40 4.96 0.56
CA GLN A 65 -4.97 6.29 0.74
C GLN A 65 -4.62 7.23 -0.41
N SER A 66 -3.35 7.25 -0.83
CA SER A 66 -2.92 8.06 -1.97
C SER A 66 -3.61 7.69 -3.30
N LEU A 67 -3.98 6.42 -3.50
CA LEU A 67 -4.77 6.03 -4.67
C LEU A 67 -6.21 6.51 -4.53
N ILE A 68 -6.80 6.33 -3.34
CA ILE A 68 -8.18 6.73 -3.07
C ILE A 68 -8.35 8.24 -3.28
N GLU A 69 -7.43 9.05 -2.77
CA GLU A 69 -7.43 10.51 -2.97
C GLU A 69 -7.41 10.86 -4.46
N GLU A 70 -6.50 10.26 -5.23
CA GLU A 70 -6.40 10.50 -6.68
C GLU A 70 -7.67 10.04 -7.43
N TRP A 71 -8.33 8.97 -6.99
CA TRP A 71 -9.62 8.55 -7.52
C TRP A 71 -10.75 9.53 -7.21
N PHE A 72 -10.75 10.14 -6.02
CA PHE A 72 -11.74 11.14 -5.64
C PHE A 72 -11.50 12.48 -6.34
N ASP A 73 -10.25 12.89 -6.50
CA ASP A 73 -9.88 14.12 -7.21
C ASP A 73 -10.27 14.05 -8.69
N ALA A 74 -10.19 12.85 -9.29
CA ALA A 74 -10.62 12.59 -10.65
C ALA A 74 -12.12 12.32 -10.80
N ALA A 75 -12.89 12.34 -9.71
CA ALA A 75 -14.32 12.06 -9.74
C ALA A 75 -15.12 13.32 -10.09
N GLU A 76 -15.88 13.24 -11.17
CA GLU A 76 -16.82 14.29 -11.59
C GLU A 76 -18.26 13.89 -11.20
N ILE A 77 -19.04 14.86 -10.71
CA ILE A 77 -20.47 14.70 -10.45
C ILE A 77 -21.23 15.22 -11.67
N ILE A 78 -21.98 14.33 -12.32
CA ILE A 78 -22.85 14.68 -13.45
C ILE A 78 -24.27 14.85 -12.91
N GLU A 79 -24.78 16.08 -12.90
CA GLU A 79 -26.19 16.39 -12.65
C GLU A 79 -26.91 16.44 -14.00
N GLU A 80 -27.87 15.53 -14.22
CA GLU A 80 -28.79 15.53 -15.38
C GLU A 80 -29.82 16.66 -15.31
#